data_AF-A0A7I7P795-F1
#
_entry.id   AF-A0A7I7P795-F1
#
_cell.length_a   1.000
_cell.length_b   1.000
_cell.length_c   1.000
_cell.angle_alpha   90.00
_cell.angle_beta   90.00
_cell.angle_gamma   90.00
#
_symmetry.space_group_name_H-M   'P 1'
#
loop_
_entity.id
_entity.type
_entity.pdbx_description
1 polymer ?
#
loop_
_entity_poly.entity_id
_entity_poly.type
_entity_poly.pdbx_seq_one_letter_code
_entity_poly.pdbx_strand_id
1 'polypeptide(L)'
;MPKPTKGPRLGGSSSHQKALLANLATSLFEHGRIKTTEPKARALRPYAEKLITHAKKGTLHNRREVLKKIRDKDVVHALFAEIGPFFADRNGGYTRIIKVEPRKGDNAPMAVIELVREKTVTSEADRARRVKSSKKSDAPVAAAAAPQAAVEPEEAVGPTAEEVTEPAEAEATEATEATEAAEPSEASEAEAKAAEKADKAVAARAEAEKAAEADEADES
;
A
#
# COMPACT_ATOMS: atom_id res chain seq x y z
N MET A 1 -5.25 -11.11 -17.27
CA MET A 1 -4.57 -10.54 -16.07
C MET A 1 -4.45 -9.01 -16.21
N PRO A 2 -3.86 -8.25 -15.26
CA PRO A 2 -3.28 -6.92 -15.56
C PRO A 2 -2.13 -7.01 -16.58
N LYS A 3 -1.63 -5.86 -17.06
CA LYS A 3 -0.42 -5.77 -17.90
C LYS A 3 0.78 -6.28 -17.09
N PRO A 4 1.61 -7.19 -17.62
CA PRO A 4 2.82 -7.66 -16.94
C PRO A 4 3.78 -6.49 -16.62
N THR A 5 4.57 -6.61 -15.54
CA THR A 5 5.64 -5.63 -15.28
C THR A 5 6.70 -5.69 -16.37
N LYS A 6 7.30 -4.54 -16.70
CA LYS A 6 8.60 -4.49 -17.39
C LYS A 6 9.69 -4.64 -16.32
N GLY A 7 10.80 -5.32 -16.65
CA GLY A 7 11.85 -5.62 -15.68
C GLY A 7 11.48 -6.75 -14.69
N PRO A 8 12.21 -6.84 -13.55
CA PRO A 8 12.05 -7.89 -12.55
C PRO A 8 10.64 -8.05 -11.96
N ARG A 9 10.42 -9.18 -11.27
CA ARG A 9 9.17 -9.52 -10.58
C ARG A 9 9.25 -9.14 -9.10
N LEU A 10 8.13 -8.68 -8.53
CA LEU A 10 8.05 -8.37 -7.11
C LEU A 10 8.16 -9.66 -6.29
N GLY A 11 9.16 -9.75 -5.40
CA GLY A 11 9.48 -10.99 -4.69
C GLY A 11 10.36 -11.96 -5.50
N GLY A 12 11.04 -11.49 -6.54
CA GLY A 12 12.00 -12.25 -7.35
C GLY A 12 11.35 -13.15 -8.42
N SER A 13 10.37 -13.97 -8.04
CA SER A 13 9.75 -14.96 -8.94
C SER A 13 8.32 -14.59 -9.36
N SER A 14 7.85 -15.18 -10.47
CA SER A 14 6.49 -14.96 -10.98
C SER A 14 5.40 -15.68 -10.15
N SER A 15 5.76 -16.73 -9.41
CA SER A 15 4.89 -17.39 -8.44
C SER A 15 4.74 -16.56 -7.18
N HIS A 16 5.85 -16.07 -6.61
CA HIS A 16 5.84 -15.21 -5.44
C HIS A 16 5.08 -13.90 -5.72
N GLN A 17 5.27 -13.26 -6.88
CA GLN A 17 4.50 -12.07 -7.25
C GLN A 17 2.97 -12.33 -7.28
N LYS A 18 2.52 -13.53 -7.70
CA LYS A 18 1.09 -13.87 -7.68
C LYS A 18 0.55 -14.01 -6.26
N ALA A 19 1.27 -14.71 -5.38
CA ALA A 19 0.88 -14.87 -3.97
C ALA A 19 0.89 -13.53 -3.23
N LEU A 20 1.95 -12.74 -3.42
CA LEU A 20 2.08 -11.40 -2.82
C LEU A 20 0.93 -10.46 -3.23
N LEU A 21 0.52 -10.48 -4.51
CA LEU A 21 -0.63 -9.69 -4.98
C LEU A 21 -1.98 -10.24 -4.50
N ALA A 22 -2.11 -11.54 -4.30
CA ALA A 22 -3.30 -12.13 -3.69
C ALA A 22 -3.45 -11.68 -2.23
N ASN A 23 -2.41 -11.88 -1.40
CA ASN A 23 -2.43 -11.53 0.02
C ASN A 23 -2.66 -10.02 0.22
N LEU A 24 -1.99 -9.15 -0.55
CA LEU A 24 -2.23 -7.71 -0.48
C LEU A 24 -3.65 -7.30 -0.94
N ALA A 25 -4.30 -8.08 -1.82
CA ALA A 25 -5.68 -7.83 -2.20
C ALA A 25 -6.65 -8.28 -1.10
N THR A 26 -6.37 -9.40 -0.42
CA THR A 26 -7.13 -9.88 0.74
C THR A 26 -7.18 -8.80 1.83
N SER A 27 -6.02 -8.38 2.36
CA SER A 27 -5.96 -7.38 3.44
C SER A 27 -6.47 -5.99 3.03
N LEU A 28 -6.44 -5.64 1.73
CA LEU A 28 -7.04 -4.40 1.22
C LEU A 28 -8.58 -4.43 1.24
N PHE A 29 -9.19 -5.60 1.01
CA PHE A 29 -10.65 -5.74 1.10
C PHE A 29 -11.14 -5.94 2.53
N GLU A 30 -10.35 -6.64 3.34
CA GLU A 30 -10.59 -6.87 4.77
C GLU A 30 -10.54 -5.56 5.59
N HIS A 31 -9.45 -4.78 5.47
CA HIS A 31 -9.26 -3.56 6.28
C HIS A 31 -9.63 -2.26 5.53
N GLY A 32 -9.88 -2.33 4.22
CA GLY A 32 -10.18 -1.16 3.37
C GLY A 32 -9.01 -0.19 3.09
N ARG A 33 -7.94 -0.21 3.89
CA ARG A 33 -6.74 0.64 3.78
C ARG A 33 -5.51 -0.12 4.27
N ILE A 34 -4.41 -0.12 3.49
CA ILE A 34 -3.13 -0.75 3.88
C ILE A 34 -1.92 0.14 3.54
N LYS A 35 -0.87 0.11 4.39
CA LYS A 35 0.42 0.79 4.17
C LYS A 35 1.43 -0.20 3.59
N THR A 36 2.06 0.13 2.46
CA THR A 36 3.01 -0.76 1.75
C THR A 36 4.05 0.06 0.96
N THR A 37 4.92 -0.56 0.16
CA THR A 37 5.84 0.21 -0.71
C THR A 37 5.14 0.67 -1.99
N GLU A 38 5.52 1.84 -2.51
CA GLU A 38 4.90 2.42 -3.71
C GLU A 38 4.88 1.46 -4.93
N PRO A 39 5.93 0.68 -5.24
CA PRO A 39 5.88 -0.31 -6.31
C PRO A 39 4.84 -1.43 -6.07
N LYS A 40 4.67 -1.89 -4.82
CA LYS A 40 3.64 -2.89 -4.46
C LYS A 40 2.24 -2.30 -4.62
N ALA A 41 1.99 -1.09 -4.13
CA ALA A 41 0.72 -0.39 -4.28
C ALA A 41 0.35 -0.16 -5.76
N ARG A 42 1.31 0.31 -6.58
CA ARG A 42 1.12 0.52 -8.03
C ARG A 42 0.81 -0.77 -8.78
N ALA A 43 1.43 -1.89 -8.40
CA ALA A 43 1.14 -3.21 -8.97
C ALA A 43 -0.22 -3.78 -8.52
N LEU A 44 -0.66 -3.46 -7.30
CA LEU A 44 -1.92 -3.93 -6.72
C LEU A 44 -3.15 -3.29 -7.38
N ARG A 45 -3.11 -1.99 -7.70
CA ARG A 45 -4.24 -1.27 -8.33
C ARG A 45 -4.92 -2.00 -9.49
N PRO A 46 -4.24 -2.34 -10.61
CA PRO A 46 -4.87 -2.99 -11.76
C PRO A 46 -5.21 -4.48 -11.53
N TYR A 47 -4.90 -5.02 -10.35
CA TYR A 47 -5.34 -6.33 -9.87
C TYR A 47 -6.63 -6.18 -9.05
N ALA A 48 -6.61 -5.35 -7.99
CA ALA A 48 -7.77 -5.07 -7.13
C ALA A 48 -8.94 -4.43 -7.89
N GLU A 49 -8.68 -3.45 -8.77
CA GLU A 49 -9.74 -2.83 -9.59
C GLU A 49 -10.47 -3.85 -10.49
N LYS A 50 -9.79 -4.93 -10.91
CA LYS A 50 -10.42 -6.01 -11.69
C LYS A 50 -11.24 -6.95 -10.81
N LEU A 51 -10.82 -7.22 -9.57
CA LEU A 51 -11.60 -8.01 -8.61
C LEU A 51 -12.91 -7.30 -8.24
N ILE A 52 -12.86 -5.99 -7.95
CA ILE A 52 -14.07 -5.17 -7.71
C ILE A 52 -14.97 -5.16 -8.96
N THR A 53 -14.39 -5.13 -10.17
CA THR A 53 -15.16 -5.21 -11.43
C THR A 53 -15.83 -6.57 -11.63
N HIS A 54 -15.28 -7.67 -11.10
CA HIS A 54 -15.98 -8.96 -11.03
C HIS A 54 -17.07 -8.96 -9.96
N ALA A 55 -16.81 -8.35 -8.79
CA ALA A 55 -17.77 -8.24 -7.69
C ALA A 55 -19.03 -7.47 -8.08
N LYS A 56 -18.86 -6.30 -8.73
CA LYS A 56 -19.93 -5.46 -9.31
C LYS A 56 -20.86 -6.20 -10.28
N LYS A 57 -20.42 -7.33 -10.86
CA LYS A 57 -21.25 -8.18 -11.75
C LYS A 57 -22.05 -9.25 -11.01
N GLY A 58 -21.77 -9.54 -9.74
CA GLY A 58 -22.52 -10.45 -8.87
C GLY A 58 -22.49 -11.95 -9.19
N THR A 59 -22.37 -12.35 -10.48
CA THR A 59 -22.70 -13.71 -10.94
C THR A 59 -21.80 -14.81 -10.37
N LEU A 60 -22.34 -16.03 -10.30
CA LEU A 60 -21.66 -17.25 -9.84
C LEU A 60 -20.34 -17.51 -10.59
N HIS A 61 -20.29 -17.27 -11.90
CA HIS A 61 -19.05 -17.35 -12.69
C HIS A 61 -18.00 -16.33 -12.21
N ASN A 62 -18.39 -15.08 -11.93
CA ASN A 62 -17.48 -14.07 -11.40
C ASN A 62 -16.97 -14.44 -10.00
N ARG A 63 -17.81 -15.03 -9.13
CA ARG A 63 -17.36 -15.57 -7.82
C ARG A 63 -16.30 -16.65 -7.99
N ARG A 64 -16.53 -17.63 -8.90
CA ARG A 64 -15.52 -18.66 -9.25
C ARG A 64 -14.23 -18.05 -9.80
N GLU A 65 -14.31 -17.00 -10.62
CA GLU A 65 -13.13 -16.29 -11.12
C GLU A 65 -12.35 -15.54 -10.03
N VAL A 66 -13.01 -15.03 -8.99
CA VAL A 66 -12.33 -14.43 -7.84
C VAL A 66 -11.67 -15.50 -6.95
N LEU A 67 -12.34 -16.63 -6.70
CA LEU A 67 -11.80 -17.74 -5.91
C LEU A 67 -10.53 -18.41 -6.49
N LYS A 68 -10.29 -18.25 -7.81
CA LYS A 68 -9.01 -18.60 -8.46
C LYS A 68 -7.84 -17.69 -8.06
N LYS A 69 -8.09 -16.61 -7.30
CA LYS A 69 -7.14 -15.52 -7.03
C LYS A 69 -7.00 -15.26 -5.53
N ILE A 70 -8.12 -15.03 -4.84
CA ILE A 70 -8.21 -14.96 -3.38
C ILE A 70 -8.77 -16.31 -2.90
N ARG A 71 -8.06 -16.97 -1.97
CA ARG A 71 -8.43 -18.30 -1.45
C ARG A 71 -9.39 -18.24 -0.27
N ASP A 72 -9.36 -17.11 0.43
CA ASP A 72 -10.24 -16.76 1.54
C ASP A 72 -11.70 -16.68 1.07
N LYS A 73 -12.63 -17.24 1.85
CA LYS A 73 -14.07 -17.25 1.52
C LYS A 73 -14.80 -16.02 2.06
N ASP A 74 -14.36 -15.49 3.19
CA ASP A 74 -15.07 -14.49 3.97
C ASP A 74 -14.76 -13.09 3.43
N VAL A 75 -13.50 -12.87 3.03
CA VAL A 75 -13.12 -11.70 2.24
C VAL A 75 -13.77 -11.72 0.84
N VAL A 76 -14.02 -12.91 0.27
CA VAL A 76 -14.80 -13.02 -0.98
C VAL A 76 -16.30 -12.79 -0.73
N HIS A 77 -16.83 -13.13 0.45
CA HIS A 77 -18.19 -12.77 0.85
C HIS A 77 -18.32 -11.24 0.96
N ALA A 78 -17.51 -10.58 1.80
CA ALA A 78 -17.52 -9.13 1.97
C ALA A 78 -17.32 -8.37 0.65
N LEU A 79 -16.43 -8.86 -0.22
CA LEU A 79 -16.20 -8.29 -1.55
C LEU A 79 -17.47 -8.29 -2.43
N PHE A 80 -18.31 -9.34 -2.37
CA PHE A 80 -19.54 -9.44 -3.17
C PHE A 80 -20.80 -8.92 -2.45
N ALA A 81 -20.83 -8.91 -1.12
CA ALA A 81 -21.95 -8.45 -0.32
C ALA A 81 -21.94 -6.92 -0.10
N GLU A 82 -20.78 -6.34 0.19
CA GLU A 82 -20.63 -4.92 0.53
C GLU A 82 -19.94 -4.12 -0.58
N ILE A 83 -18.73 -4.52 -0.94
CA ILE A 83 -17.82 -3.72 -1.78
C ILE A 83 -18.34 -3.64 -3.23
N GLY A 84 -18.84 -4.76 -3.76
CA GLY A 84 -19.42 -4.85 -5.10
C GLY A 84 -20.61 -3.90 -5.30
N PRO A 85 -21.67 -3.99 -4.46
CA PRO A 85 -22.80 -3.07 -4.50
C PRO A 85 -22.42 -1.62 -4.22
N PHE A 86 -21.53 -1.35 -3.26
CA PHE A 86 -21.08 0.01 -2.94
C PHE A 86 -20.44 0.73 -4.15
N PHE A 87 -19.79 -0.03 -5.05
CA PHE A 87 -19.19 0.49 -6.27
C PHE A 87 -20.07 0.33 -7.54
N ALA A 88 -21.36 0.05 -7.40
CA ALA A 88 -22.30 -0.09 -8.52
C ALA A 88 -22.38 1.17 -9.42
N ASP A 89 -22.37 2.38 -8.83
CA ASP A 89 -22.47 3.63 -9.61
C ASP A 89 -21.11 4.11 -10.16
N ARG A 90 -20.01 3.68 -9.54
CA ARG A 90 -18.65 4.12 -9.89
C ARG A 90 -18.09 3.32 -11.07
N ASN A 91 -17.59 4.00 -12.10
CA ASN A 91 -17.06 3.37 -13.31
C ASN A 91 -15.52 3.38 -13.35
N GLY A 92 -14.91 2.55 -12.50
CA GLY A 92 -13.47 2.45 -12.31
C GLY A 92 -12.91 3.43 -11.27
N GLY A 93 -11.61 3.33 -10.99
CA GLY A 93 -10.96 4.19 -9.99
C GLY A 93 -11.41 3.93 -8.55
N TYR A 94 -11.66 2.66 -8.21
CA TYR A 94 -12.13 2.25 -6.88
C TYR A 94 -11.06 2.35 -5.77
N THR A 95 -9.78 2.49 -6.15
CA THR A 95 -8.64 2.57 -5.23
C THR A 95 -7.88 3.89 -5.39
N ARG A 96 -7.53 4.51 -4.26
CA ARG A 96 -6.65 5.69 -4.18
C ARG A 96 -5.27 5.25 -3.67
N ILE A 97 -4.21 5.87 -4.16
CA ILE A 97 -2.86 5.78 -3.57
C ILE A 97 -2.50 7.16 -3.02
N ILE A 98 -2.03 7.18 -1.78
CA ILE A 98 -1.45 8.35 -1.11
C ILE A 98 0.02 8.02 -0.84
N LYS A 99 0.96 8.85 -1.30
CA LYS A 99 2.38 8.73 -0.92
C LYS A 99 2.53 9.11 0.55
N VAL A 100 3.37 8.40 1.28
CA VAL A 100 3.73 8.73 2.66
C VAL A 100 5.25 8.71 2.81
N GLU A 101 5.75 9.18 3.95
CA GLU A 101 7.18 9.26 4.27
C GLU A 101 7.92 7.94 3.95
N PRO A 102 9.13 8.00 3.34
CA PRO A 102 9.98 6.83 3.15
C PRO A 102 10.25 6.08 4.46
N ARG A 103 10.56 4.78 4.37
CA ARG A 103 10.84 4.00 5.59
C ARG A 103 12.27 4.25 6.08
N LYS A 104 12.42 4.56 7.37
CA LYS A 104 13.72 4.59 8.07
C LYS A 104 14.43 3.23 7.91
N GLY A 105 15.71 3.26 7.56
CA GLY A 105 16.52 2.06 7.29
C GLY A 105 16.77 1.85 5.79
N ASP A 106 15.79 1.35 5.04
CA ASP A 106 15.93 1.05 3.60
C ASP A 106 15.61 2.23 2.67
N ASN A 107 15.17 3.37 3.20
CA ASN A 107 14.67 4.54 2.48
C ASN A 107 13.62 4.18 1.40
N ALA A 108 12.90 3.07 1.57
CA ALA A 108 11.97 2.60 0.56
C ALA A 108 10.77 3.56 0.44
N PRO A 109 10.39 4.01 -0.76
CA PRO A 109 9.25 4.89 -0.94
C PRO A 109 7.96 4.17 -0.53
N MET A 110 7.28 4.69 0.49
CA MET A 110 6.07 4.10 1.05
C MET A 110 4.82 4.76 0.48
N ALA A 111 3.73 4.00 0.46
CA ALA A 111 2.43 4.48 0.05
C ALA A 111 1.31 3.76 0.81
N VAL A 112 0.26 4.50 1.12
CA VAL A 112 -1.02 3.94 1.57
C VAL A 112 -1.89 3.71 0.33
N ILE A 113 -2.50 2.53 0.22
CA ILE A 113 -3.53 2.23 -0.78
C ILE A 113 -4.84 1.91 -0.06
N GLU A 114 -5.93 2.52 -0.52
CA GLU A 114 -7.24 2.49 0.13
C GLU A 114 -8.39 2.39 -0.88
N LEU A 115 -9.52 1.87 -0.42
CA LEU A 115 -10.80 1.90 -1.13
C LEU A 115 -11.42 3.31 -1.02
N VAL A 116 -11.87 3.87 -2.15
CA VAL A 116 -12.49 5.20 -2.17
C VAL A 116 -13.90 5.13 -1.56
N ARG A 117 -14.07 5.61 -0.32
CA ARG A 117 -15.37 5.65 0.37
C ARG A 117 -16.25 6.86 0.01
N GLU A 118 -15.73 7.81 -0.76
CA GLU A 118 -16.52 8.90 -1.36
C GLU A 118 -17.46 8.35 -2.46
N LYS A 119 -18.76 8.65 -2.38
CA LYS A 119 -19.67 8.44 -3.52
C LYS A 119 -19.37 9.45 -4.61
N THR A 120 -19.33 9.02 -5.86
CA THR A 120 -19.19 9.91 -7.02
C THR A 120 -20.46 10.75 -7.14
N VAL A 121 -20.34 12.09 -7.00
CA VAL A 121 -21.36 13.03 -7.50
C VAL A 121 -21.59 12.75 -8.98
N THR A 122 -22.85 12.77 -9.43
CA THR A 122 -23.38 12.01 -10.59
C THR A 122 -22.40 11.78 -11.75
N SER A 123 -22.46 10.57 -12.33
CA SER A 123 -21.54 10.11 -13.39
C SER A 123 -21.45 11.05 -14.62
N GLU A 124 -22.47 11.89 -14.82
CA GLU A 124 -22.53 12.98 -15.79
C GLU A 124 -21.58 14.14 -15.45
N ALA A 125 -21.51 14.56 -14.19
CA ALA A 125 -20.59 15.61 -13.73
C ALA A 125 -19.12 15.19 -13.85
N ASP A 126 -18.79 13.94 -13.48
CA ASP A 126 -17.45 13.38 -13.68
C ASP A 126 -17.13 13.18 -15.18
N ARG A 127 -18.10 12.76 -16.00
CA ARG A 127 -17.95 12.70 -17.47
C ARG A 127 -17.69 14.09 -18.05
N ALA A 128 -18.46 15.11 -17.65
CA ALA A 128 -18.30 16.49 -18.09
C ALA A 128 -16.94 17.06 -17.69
N ARG A 129 -16.48 16.85 -16.45
CA ARG A 129 -15.14 17.22 -15.98
C ARG A 129 -14.04 16.54 -16.82
N ARG A 130 -14.17 15.24 -17.09
CA ARG A 130 -13.19 14.48 -17.88
C ARG A 130 -13.12 14.93 -19.34
N VAL A 131 -14.27 15.16 -19.98
CA VAL A 131 -14.34 15.70 -21.36
C VAL A 131 -13.81 17.12 -21.43
N LYS A 132 -14.13 17.99 -20.45
CA LYS A 132 -13.58 19.35 -20.36
C LYS A 132 -12.07 19.36 -20.15
N SER A 133 -11.53 18.37 -19.42
CA SER A 133 -10.09 18.18 -19.25
C SER A 133 -9.40 17.79 -20.56
N SER A 134 -9.89 16.78 -21.29
CA SER A 134 -9.28 16.37 -22.56
C SER A 134 -9.39 17.45 -23.64
N LYS A 135 -10.52 18.16 -23.72
CA LYS A 135 -10.68 19.28 -24.66
C LYS A 135 -9.81 20.51 -24.34
N LYS A 136 -9.21 20.60 -23.14
CA LYS A 136 -8.21 21.63 -22.81
C LYS A 136 -6.77 21.19 -23.11
N SER A 137 -6.49 19.88 -23.24
CA SER A 137 -5.20 19.38 -23.74
C SER A 137 -5.11 19.30 -25.27
N ASP A 138 -6.24 19.22 -25.97
CA ASP A 138 -6.33 19.20 -27.46
C ASP A 138 -6.52 20.59 -28.09
N ALA A 139 -6.23 21.69 -27.37
CA ALA A 139 -6.24 23.03 -27.96
C ALA A 139 -4.97 23.24 -28.80
N PRO A 140 -5.05 23.42 -30.13
CA PRO A 140 -3.87 23.40 -31.00
C PRO A 140 -3.04 24.68 -30.86
N VAL A 141 -1.73 24.51 -30.65
CA VAL A 141 -0.74 25.60 -30.72
C VAL A 141 -0.46 25.88 -32.21
N ALA A 142 -1.34 26.64 -32.86
CA ALA A 142 -1.36 26.79 -34.31
C ALA A 142 -1.74 28.22 -34.79
N ALA A 143 -1.14 29.27 -34.20
CA ALA A 143 -1.31 30.66 -34.66
C ALA A 143 -0.20 31.64 -34.20
N ALA A 144 1.09 31.36 -34.45
CA ALA A 144 2.17 32.36 -34.30
C ALA A 144 3.50 31.96 -34.99
N ALA A 145 3.69 32.41 -36.24
CA ALA A 145 5.00 32.55 -36.91
C ALA A 145 4.79 33.56 -38.07
N ALA A 146 5.28 34.81 -37.99
CA ALA A 146 6.66 35.28 -38.21
C ALA A 146 6.91 35.68 -39.69
N PRO A 147 7.97 36.47 -40.04
CA PRO A 147 8.93 37.23 -39.21
C PRO A 147 8.35 38.64 -38.87
N GLN A 148 8.99 39.83 -38.76
CA GLN A 148 10.32 40.43 -39.06
C GLN A 148 10.56 41.63 -38.10
N ALA A 149 11.73 42.27 -37.96
CA ALA A 149 13.16 41.85 -38.05
C ALA A 149 14.06 43.06 -37.64
N ALA A 150 15.25 42.80 -37.06
CA ALA A 150 16.24 43.78 -36.58
C ALA A 150 15.77 44.69 -35.40
N VAL A 151 16.63 45.29 -34.57
CA VAL A 151 18.10 45.47 -34.60
C VAL A 151 18.72 45.22 -33.20
N GLU A 152 20.00 44.86 -33.17
CA GLU A 152 20.92 44.82 -32.01
C GLU A 152 22.35 45.08 -32.54
N PRO A 153 23.38 45.40 -31.72
CA PRO A 153 23.39 45.95 -30.36
C PRO A 153 24.25 47.24 -30.26
N GLU A 154 24.49 47.78 -29.06
CA GLU A 154 25.74 48.48 -28.74
C GLU A 154 26.09 48.35 -27.23
N GLU A 155 27.38 48.22 -26.91
CA GLU A 155 27.89 48.02 -25.55
C GLU A 155 28.35 49.36 -24.91
N ALA A 156 28.34 49.43 -23.57
CA ALA A 156 29.08 50.45 -22.82
C ALA A 156 29.76 49.82 -21.59
N VAL A 157 31.06 50.02 -21.46
CA VAL A 157 31.93 49.36 -20.45
C VAL A 157 31.99 50.22 -19.17
N GLY A 158 32.06 49.58 -18.00
CA GLY A 158 32.26 50.25 -16.71
C GLY A 158 33.72 50.54 -16.36
N PRO A 159 34.00 50.97 -15.11
CA PRO A 159 35.25 50.58 -14.45
C PRO A 159 35.05 50.02 -13.03
N THR A 160 36.15 49.62 -12.39
CA THR A 160 36.25 48.65 -11.28
C THR A 160 36.79 49.21 -9.95
N ALA A 161 36.37 48.61 -8.83
CA ALA A 161 37.13 48.35 -7.59
C ALA A 161 36.37 47.22 -6.85
N GLU A 162 36.92 46.04 -6.55
CA GLU A 162 37.99 45.72 -5.57
C GLU A 162 37.65 46.05 -4.10
N GLU A 163 37.33 45.02 -3.31
CA GLU A 163 38.16 44.57 -2.17
C GLU A 163 37.82 43.09 -1.83
N VAL A 164 38.72 42.38 -1.13
CA VAL A 164 38.64 40.95 -0.80
C VAL A 164 39.16 40.69 0.62
N THR A 165 38.41 39.97 1.48
CA THR A 165 38.98 39.21 2.61
C THR A 165 38.05 38.09 3.12
N GLU A 166 38.54 36.86 3.03
CA GLU A 166 38.33 35.71 3.93
C GLU A 166 39.69 35.43 4.62
N PRO A 167 39.86 34.46 5.55
CA PRO A 167 38.96 33.88 6.56
C PRO A 167 39.65 33.81 7.96
N ALA A 168 39.04 33.16 8.97
CA ALA A 168 39.73 32.55 10.13
C ALA A 168 38.84 31.55 10.90
N GLU A 169 39.45 30.62 11.64
CA GLU A 169 38.81 29.53 12.41
C GLU A 169 38.94 29.73 13.94
N ALA A 170 38.19 28.96 14.75
CA ALA A 170 38.70 28.04 15.80
C ALA A 170 37.72 27.76 16.98
N GLU A 171 37.58 26.45 17.33
CA GLU A 171 37.58 25.81 18.68
C GLU A 171 36.76 26.35 19.89
N ALA A 172 36.42 25.59 20.95
CA ALA A 172 36.19 24.14 21.21
C ALA A 172 35.63 23.95 22.66
N THR A 173 35.16 22.71 23.02
CA THR A 173 34.92 22.14 24.39
C THR A 173 33.94 22.86 25.36
N GLU A 174 33.25 22.25 26.35
CA GLU A 174 32.71 20.86 26.55
C GLU A 174 31.27 20.93 27.19
N ALA A 175 30.75 20.29 28.27
CA ALA A 175 31.22 19.33 29.29
C ALA A 175 30.10 18.45 29.94
N THR A 176 30.48 17.23 30.35
CA THR A 176 30.05 16.32 31.47
C THR A 176 28.74 16.49 32.31
N GLU A 177 27.97 15.39 32.40
CA GLU A 177 27.34 14.71 33.61
C GLU A 177 26.73 13.37 33.09
N ALA A 178 26.75 12.16 33.67
CA ALA A 178 26.63 11.62 35.05
C ALA A 178 25.20 11.74 35.64
N THR A 179 24.52 10.73 36.20
CA THR A 179 24.79 9.29 36.48
C THR A 179 23.84 8.38 35.64
N GLU A 180 23.32 7.17 35.95
CA GLU A 180 23.39 6.18 37.06
C GLU A 180 23.10 4.73 36.55
N ALA A 181 22.53 3.82 37.36
CA ALA A 181 22.30 2.39 37.02
C ALA A 181 20.90 1.86 37.40
N ALA A 182 20.40 0.83 36.67
CA ALA A 182 19.27 -0.03 37.06
C ALA A 182 19.21 -1.35 36.25
N GLU A 183 18.79 -2.45 36.88
CA GLU A 183 18.45 -3.73 36.24
C GLU A 183 16.94 -3.84 35.91
N PRO A 184 16.55 -4.73 34.98
CA PRO A 184 15.26 -5.42 35.03
C PRO A 184 15.49 -6.96 35.10
N SER A 185 15.37 -7.63 36.25
CA SER A 185 14.18 -7.88 37.08
C SER A 185 13.17 -8.90 36.51
N GLU A 186 13.37 -10.17 36.87
CA GLU A 186 12.40 -11.25 37.23
C GLU A 186 11.15 -11.58 36.38
N ALA A 187 10.64 -10.70 35.51
CA ALA A 187 9.37 -10.89 34.79
C ALA A 187 9.40 -12.06 33.78
N SER A 188 10.56 -12.33 33.17
CA SER A 188 10.72 -13.34 32.11
C SER A 188 10.58 -14.79 32.60
N GLU A 189 10.95 -15.09 33.85
CA GLU A 189 10.78 -16.44 34.41
C GLU A 189 9.31 -16.75 34.74
N ALA A 190 8.52 -15.73 35.11
CA ALA A 190 7.12 -15.91 35.45
C ALA A 190 6.27 -16.30 34.22
N GLU A 191 6.48 -15.64 33.08
CA GLU A 191 5.78 -15.96 31.84
C GLU A 191 6.19 -17.34 31.29
N ALA A 192 7.48 -17.70 31.35
CA ALA A 192 7.97 -19.02 30.93
C ALA A 192 7.32 -20.16 31.74
N LYS A 193 7.26 -20.03 33.06
CA LYS A 193 6.63 -21.03 33.97
C LYS A 193 5.10 -21.07 33.81
N ALA A 194 4.46 -19.99 33.37
CA ALA A 194 3.04 -19.98 33.03
C ALA A 194 2.74 -20.75 31.74
N ALA A 195 3.57 -20.59 30.70
CA ALA A 195 3.42 -21.29 29.42
C ALA A 195 3.56 -22.81 29.56
N GLU A 196 4.62 -23.31 30.21
CA GLU A 196 4.84 -24.76 30.42
C GLU A 196 3.65 -25.41 31.15
N LYS A 197 3.08 -24.70 32.13
CA LYS A 197 1.94 -25.18 32.91
C LYS A 197 0.63 -25.20 32.11
N ALA A 198 0.50 -24.37 31.07
CA ALA A 198 -0.64 -24.39 30.17
C ALA A 198 -0.58 -25.58 29.20
N ASP A 199 0.55 -25.80 28.51
CA ASP A 199 0.74 -26.93 27.60
C ASP A 199 0.51 -28.28 28.31
N LYS A 200 1.05 -28.42 29.52
CA LYS A 200 0.88 -29.64 30.33
C LYS A 200 -0.57 -29.90 30.76
N ALA A 201 -1.38 -28.84 30.91
CA ALA A 201 -2.82 -28.97 31.19
C ALA A 201 -3.65 -29.30 29.94
N VAL A 202 -3.22 -28.88 28.75
CA VAL A 202 -3.83 -29.28 27.47
C VAL A 202 -3.53 -30.75 27.18
N ALA A 203 -2.28 -31.19 27.37
CA ALA A 203 -1.88 -32.60 27.22
C ALA A 203 -2.69 -33.53 28.14
N ALA A 204 -2.80 -33.19 29.44
CA ALA A 204 -3.58 -33.98 30.40
C ALA A 204 -5.07 -34.07 30.07
N ARG A 205 -5.66 -33.05 29.42
CA ARG A 205 -7.04 -33.12 28.91
C ARG A 205 -7.17 -34.03 27.70
N ALA A 206 -6.24 -33.96 26.75
CA ALA A 206 -6.25 -34.84 25.58
C ALA A 206 -6.04 -36.32 25.95
N GLU A 207 -5.26 -36.63 26.99
CA GLU A 207 -5.14 -38.00 27.51
C GLU A 207 -6.41 -38.46 28.24
N ALA A 208 -7.08 -37.59 29.00
CA ALA A 208 -8.33 -37.92 29.67
C ALA A 208 -9.51 -38.13 28.70
N GLU A 209 -9.63 -37.29 27.67
CA GLU A 209 -10.64 -37.40 26.61
C GLU A 209 -10.47 -38.71 25.82
N LYS A 210 -9.21 -39.07 25.52
CA LYS A 210 -8.85 -40.33 24.84
C LYS A 210 -8.98 -41.58 25.72
N ALA A 211 -8.98 -41.42 27.04
CA ALA A 211 -9.31 -42.51 27.96
C ALA A 211 -10.83 -42.77 28.01
N ALA A 212 -11.64 -41.71 28.02
CA ALA A 212 -13.10 -41.83 27.97
C ALA A 212 -13.60 -42.47 26.66
N GLU A 213 -13.01 -42.10 25.51
CA GLU A 213 -13.29 -42.72 24.20
C GLU A 213 -12.85 -44.20 24.13
N ALA A 214 -12.03 -44.68 25.07
CA ALA A 214 -11.63 -46.08 25.19
C ALA A 214 -12.54 -46.89 26.14
N ASP A 215 -13.06 -46.30 27.23
CA ASP A 215 -14.05 -46.93 28.12
C ASP A 215 -15.39 -47.17 27.38
N GLU A 216 -15.88 -46.17 26.62
CA GLU A 216 -17.13 -46.27 25.86
C GLU A 216 -17.10 -47.35 24.76
N ALA A 217 -15.91 -47.85 24.41
CA ALA A 217 -15.70 -48.88 23.40
C ALA A 217 -15.67 -50.33 23.94
N ASP A 218 -15.62 -50.55 25.26
CA ASP A 218 -15.58 -51.90 25.88
C ASP A 218 -16.93 -52.34 26.48
N GLU A 219 -17.92 -51.43 26.55
CA GLU A 219 -19.32 -51.70 26.95
C GLU A 219 -20.31 -51.87 25.76
N SER A 220 -19.82 -51.97 24.51
CA SER A 220 -20.62 -52.01 23.27
C SER A 220 -20.73 -53.37 22.57
#